data_AF-A0A2P5BGF3-F1
#
_entry.id   AF-A0A2P5BGF3-F1
#
_cell.length_a   1.000
_cell.length_b   1.000
_cell.length_c   1.000
_cell.angle_alpha   90.00
_cell.angle_beta   90.00
_cell.angle_gamma   90.00
#
_symmetry.space_group_name_H-M   'P 1'
#
loop_
_entity.id
_entity.type
_entity.pdbx_description
1 polymer ?
#
loop_
_entity_poly.entity_id
_entity_poly.type
_entity_poly.pdbx_seq_one_letter_code
_entity_poly.pdbx_strand_id
1 'polypeptide(L)'
;FISLDCGIADDASYMDQTMGISYIPDTNFAETGENFNASLEYKLQTKIRQFWNVRSLPNGARNCCTLNPIQGKTFDLYLGVDFRDTVNLEFAGTLMDKDIIHVSTSDYIYVFVVRSKKPI
;
A
#
# COMPACT_ATOMS: atom_id res chain seq x y z
N PHE A 1 8.39 -16.58 4.70
CA PHE A 1 7.49 -15.58 4.09
C PHE A 1 7.47 -14.35 4.96
N ILE A 2 7.33 -13.17 4.35
CA ILE A 2 7.17 -11.89 5.05
C ILE A 2 5.81 -11.34 4.61
N SER A 3 4.97 -10.95 5.57
CA SER A 3 3.66 -10.34 5.31
C SER A 3 3.57 -9.08 6.15
N LEU A 4 3.45 -7.94 5.47
CA LEU A 4 3.45 -6.62 6.07
C LEU A 4 2.03 -6.05 6.08
N ASP A 5 1.58 -5.54 7.22
CA ASP A 5 0.35 -4.72 7.33
C ASP A 5 0.77 -3.25 7.41
N CYS A 6 0.69 -2.56 6.28
CA CYS A 6 1.25 -1.23 6.14
C CYS A 6 0.44 -0.20 6.93
N GLY A 7 1.10 0.49 7.87
CA GLY A 7 0.46 1.53 8.67
C GLY A 7 -0.26 1.05 9.93
N ILE A 8 -0.17 -0.24 10.27
CA ILE A 8 -0.55 -0.74 11.60
C ILE A 8 0.41 -0.19 12.67
N ALA A 9 0.00 -0.22 13.95
CA ALA A 9 0.86 0.17 15.06
C ALA A 9 2.05 -0.79 15.25
N ASP A 10 3.19 -0.27 15.71
CA ASP A 10 4.48 -0.97 15.80
C ASP A 10 4.49 -2.25 16.64
N ASP A 11 3.56 -2.38 17.59
CA ASP A 11 3.41 -3.53 18.48
C ASP A 11 2.20 -4.42 18.14
N ALA A 12 1.51 -4.14 17.03
CA ALA A 12 0.21 -4.74 16.72
C ALA A 12 0.27 -5.90 15.72
N SER A 13 1.37 -6.68 15.74
CA SER A 13 1.48 -7.93 14.96
C SER A 13 0.34 -8.89 15.27
N TYR A 14 -0.10 -9.67 14.27
CA TYR A 14 -1.20 -10.62 14.45
C TYR A 14 -1.17 -11.79 13.48
N MET A 15 -1.93 -12.83 13.79
CA MET A 15 -2.22 -13.93 12.87
C MET A 15 -3.64 -13.80 12.36
N ASP A 16 -3.81 -13.74 11.04
CA ASP A 16 -5.11 -13.94 10.40
C ASP A 16 -5.50 -15.42 10.58
N GLN A 17 -6.51 -15.67 11.40
CA GLN A 17 -6.96 -17.03 11.72
C GLN A 17 -7.70 -17.70 10.55
N THR A 18 -8.18 -16.92 9.58
CA THR A 18 -8.89 -17.43 8.40
C THR A 18 -7.91 -17.97 7.37
N MET A 19 -6.84 -17.21 7.10
CA MET A 19 -5.83 -17.56 6.11
C MET A 19 -4.61 -18.27 6.71
N GLY A 20 -4.43 -18.21 8.04
CA GLY A 20 -3.27 -18.74 8.73
C GLY A 20 -1.99 -17.92 8.50
N ILE A 21 -2.12 -16.65 8.11
CA ILE A 21 -0.99 -15.78 7.74
C ILE A 21 -0.66 -14.85 8.91
N SER A 22 0.63 -14.78 9.28
CA SER A 22 1.12 -13.83 10.28
C SER A 22 1.54 -12.52 9.63
N TYR A 23 0.92 -11.42 10.04
CA TYR A 23 1.25 -10.06 9.62
C TYR A 23 2.06 -9.33 10.69
N ILE A 24 3.07 -8.58 10.24
CA ILE A 24 3.89 -7.70 11.07
C ILE A 24 3.78 -6.24 10.58
N PRO A 25 4.08 -5.24 11.42
CA PRO A 25 4.11 -3.85 11.01
C PRO A 25 5.19 -3.56 9.96
N ASP A 26 4.94 -2.56 9.13
CA ASP A 26 5.89 -2.10 8.10
C ASP A 26 6.95 -1.13 8.62
N THR A 27 6.93 -0.77 9.91
CA THR A 27 7.78 0.29 10.50
C THR A 27 9.29 0.07 10.32
N ASN A 28 9.75 -1.18 10.29
CA ASN A 28 11.15 -1.50 10.03
C ASN A 28 11.50 -1.65 8.54
N PHE A 29 10.52 -1.47 7.65
CA PHE A 29 10.64 -1.70 6.21
C PHE A 29 10.33 -0.43 5.38
N ALA A 30 9.47 0.46 5.90
CA ALA A 30 9.10 1.70 5.26
C ALA A 30 10.01 2.85 5.71
N GLU A 31 10.67 3.52 4.76
CA GLU A 31 11.56 4.65 5.06
C GLU A 31 10.80 5.95 5.38
N THR A 32 9.60 6.12 4.82
CA THR A 32 8.80 7.35 4.95
C THR A 32 7.30 7.04 4.92
N GLY A 33 6.48 8.05 5.24
CA GLY A 33 5.03 7.97 5.15
C GLY A 33 4.34 8.13 6.49
N GLU A 34 3.02 8.16 6.45
CA GLU A 34 2.16 8.40 7.61
C GLU A 34 1.11 7.28 7.71
N ASN A 35 0.84 6.83 8.92
CA ASN A 35 -0.10 5.75 9.18
C ASN A 35 -1.53 6.31 9.25
N PHE A 36 -2.46 5.64 8.58
CA PHE A 36 -3.87 5.99 8.59
C PHE A 36 -4.74 4.77 8.84
N ASN A 37 -5.83 5.00 9.57
CA ASN A 37 -6.90 4.01 9.72
C ASN A 37 -7.93 4.20 8.61
N ALA A 38 -8.37 3.10 8.00
CA ALA A 38 -9.52 3.12 7.12
C ALA A 38 -10.81 3.51 7.90
N SER A 39 -11.82 4.02 7.18
CA SER A 39 -13.09 4.39 7.81
C SER A 39 -13.80 3.18 8.41
N LEU A 40 -14.65 3.42 9.42
CA LEU A 40 -15.41 2.34 10.04
C LEU A 40 -16.37 1.67 9.05
N GLU A 41 -17.01 2.45 8.15
CA GLU A 41 -17.89 1.86 7.13
C GLU A 41 -17.12 0.88 6.24
N TYR A 42 -15.90 1.24 5.84
CA TYR A 42 -15.05 0.40 5.03
C TYR A 42 -14.64 -0.90 5.74
N LYS A 43 -14.23 -0.81 7.02
CA LYS A 43 -13.85 -1.99 7.82
C LYS A 43 -15.01 -2.96 8.01
N LEU A 44 -16.23 -2.44 8.22
CA LEU A 44 -17.44 -3.25 8.36
C LEU A 44 -17.84 -3.97 7.07
N GLN A 45 -17.62 -3.33 5.92
CA GLN A 45 -17.91 -3.91 4.60
C GLN A 45 -16.93 -5.03 4.25
N THR A 46 -15.63 -4.78 4.39
CA THR A 46 -14.61 -5.74 3.95
C THR A 46 -14.41 -6.87 4.95
N LYS A 47 -14.40 -6.58 6.26
CA LYS A 47 -14.07 -7.52 7.36
C LYS A 47 -12.72 -8.22 7.19
N ILE A 48 -11.84 -7.67 6.35
CA ILE A 48 -10.52 -8.19 6.06
C ILE A 48 -9.50 -7.30 6.78
N ARG A 49 -8.85 -7.85 7.81
CA ARG A 49 -8.06 -7.06 8.77
C ARG A 49 -6.86 -6.37 8.14
N GLN A 50 -6.21 -6.99 7.16
CA GLN A 50 -5.03 -6.43 6.47
C GLN A 50 -5.32 -5.17 5.64
N PHE A 51 -6.60 -4.80 5.48
CA PHE A 51 -6.99 -3.56 4.79
C PHE A 51 -7.50 -2.47 5.76
N TRP A 52 -7.38 -2.69 7.07
CA TRP A 52 -7.89 -1.74 8.07
C TRP A 52 -6.95 -0.57 8.31
N ASN A 53 -5.67 -0.74 8.02
CA ASN A 53 -4.65 0.27 8.13
C ASN A 53 -3.97 0.43 6.77
N VAL A 54 -3.51 1.65 6.50
CA VAL A 54 -2.75 1.97 5.31
C VAL A 54 -1.64 2.94 5.67
N ARG A 55 -0.49 2.83 5.01
CA ARG A 55 0.52 3.87 5.02
C ARG A 55 0.32 4.77 3.81
N SER A 56 0.07 6.04 4.05
CA SER A 56 0.11 7.06 3.01
C SER A 56 1.55 7.47 2.77
N LEU A 57 1.91 7.66 1.50
CA LEU A 57 3.21 8.18 1.08
C LEU A 57 3.02 9.59 0.51
N PRO A 58 2.72 10.59 1.37
CA PRO A 58 2.46 11.94 0.89
C PRO A 58 3.73 12.49 0.24
N ASN A 59 4.90 12.32 0.86
CA ASN A 59 6.09 13.10 0.51
C ASN A 59 6.82 12.66 -0.77
N GLY A 60 6.26 11.69 -1.51
CA GLY A 60 6.66 11.39 -2.89
C GLY A 60 6.22 12.49 -3.86
N ALA A 61 7.00 13.57 -3.95
CA ALA A 61 6.98 14.63 -4.98
C ALA A 61 5.99 15.83 -4.89
N ARG A 62 5.63 16.30 -3.67
CA ARG A 62 4.94 17.58 -3.29
C ARG A 62 3.44 17.46 -2.93
N ASN A 63 3.08 17.85 -1.70
CA ASN A 63 1.68 18.00 -1.25
C ASN A 63 1.33 19.45 -0.93
N CYS A 64 0.42 19.98 -1.72
CA CYS A 64 -0.86 20.51 -1.25
C CYS A 64 -1.77 20.43 -2.47
N CYS A 65 -2.63 19.41 -2.53
CA CYS A 65 -3.64 19.31 -3.58
C CYS A 65 -4.99 19.10 -2.92
N THR A 66 -5.91 20.04 -3.15
CA THR A 66 -7.34 19.83 -2.89
C THR A 66 -7.80 18.66 -3.75
N LEU A 67 -8.14 17.54 -3.11
CA LEU A 67 -8.51 16.30 -3.80
C LEU A 67 -10.01 16.35 -4.14
N ASN A 68 -10.33 16.28 -5.42
CA ASN A 68 -11.70 16.03 -5.86
C ASN A 68 -11.90 14.50 -5.95
N PRO A 69 -12.83 13.88 -5.21
CA PRO A 69 -13.04 12.42 -5.18
C PRO A 69 -13.32 11.79 -6.55
N ILE A 70 -13.69 12.61 -7.54
CA ILE A 70 -14.04 12.19 -8.90
C ILE A 70 -12.80 11.97 -9.79
N GLN A 71 -11.63 12.49 -9.40
CA GLN A 71 -10.42 12.37 -10.22
C GLN A 71 -9.53 11.23 -9.70
N GLY A 72 -9.58 10.09 -10.39
CA GLY A 72 -8.84 8.87 -10.07
C GLY A 72 -7.35 9.12 -9.80
N LYS A 73 -6.78 8.33 -8.89
CA LYS A 73 -5.37 8.42 -8.50
C LYS A 73 -4.59 7.27 -9.11
N THR A 74 -3.62 7.64 -9.94
CA THR A 74 -2.78 6.68 -10.65
C THR A 74 -1.38 6.65 -10.02
N PHE A 75 -0.90 5.44 -9.75
CA PHE A 75 0.41 5.18 -9.17
C PHE A 75 1.12 4.09 -9.97
N ASP A 76 2.40 4.29 -10.24
CA ASP A 76 3.27 3.31 -10.86
C ASP A 76 3.99 2.51 -9.77
N LEU A 77 3.98 1.19 -9.92
CA LEU A 77 4.64 0.24 -9.05
C LEU A 77 5.96 -0.19 -9.68
N TYR A 78 7.04 -0.07 -8.92
CA TYR A 78 8.38 -0.51 -9.33
C TYR A 78 8.94 -1.54 -8.36
N LEU A 79 9.70 -2.48 -8.90
CA LEU A 79 10.54 -3.40 -8.16
C LEU A 79 12.00 -3.08 -8.48
N GLY A 80 12.69 -2.42 -7.55
CA GLY A 80 13.96 -1.76 -7.86
C GLY A 80 13.76 -0.69 -8.93
N VAL A 81 14.51 -0.78 -10.03
CA VAL A 81 14.38 0.11 -11.19
C VAL A 81 13.36 -0.38 -12.23
N ASP A 82 12.83 -1.58 -12.07
CA ASP A 82 11.94 -2.19 -13.04
C ASP A 82 10.50 -1.74 -12.81
N PHE A 83 9.92 -1.07 -13.81
CA PHE A 83 8.48 -0.81 -13.84
C PHE A 83 7.72 -2.14 -13.90
N ARG A 84 6.69 -2.28 -13.06
CA ARG A 84 5.88 -3.50 -12.98
C ARG A 84 4.47 -3.26 -13.46
N ASP A 85 3.80 -2.22 -12.94
CA ASP A 85 2.40 -1.98 -13.24
C ASP A 85 1.97 -0.57 -12.88
N THR A 86 0.77 -0.19 -13.33
CA THR A 86 0.08 1.03 -12.94
C THR A 86 -1.20 0.68 -12.18
N VAL A 87 -1.28 1.16 -10.94
CA VAL A 87 -2.46 1.07 -10.07
C VAL A 87 -3.33 2.30 -10.31
N ASN A 88 -4.59 2.09 -10.73
CA ASN A 88 -5.56 3.15 -10.93
C ASN A 88 -6.68 3.05 -9.89
N LEU A 89 -6.66 3.96 -8.91
CA LEU A 89 -7.72 4.08 -7.93
C LEU A 89 -8.81 4.99 -8.49
N GLU A 90 -9.77 4.39 -9.21
CA GLU A 90 -10.89 5.11 -9.82
C GLU A 90 -11.91 5.59 -8.78
N PHE A 91 -12.17 4.77 -7.76
CA PHE A 91 -13.12 5.06 -6.69
C PHE A 91 -12.47 4.85 -5.32
N ALA A 92 -12.80 5.74 -4.37
CA ALA A 92 -12.36 5.58 -2.99
C ALA A 92 -12.98 4.31 -2.38
N GLY A 93 -12.13 3.48 -1.77
CA GLY A 93 -12.55 2.21 -1.15
C GLY A 93 -12.53 0.99 -2.08
N THR A 94 -12.11 1.11 -3.35
CA THR A 94 -11.87 -0.08 -4.17
C THR A 94 -10.61 -0.81 -3.70
N LEU A 95 -10.74 -2.11 -3.45
CA LEU A 95 -9.60 -3.00 -3.22
C LEU A 95 -8.96 -3.40 -4.55
N MET A 96 -7.63 -3.34 -4.60
CA MET A 96 -6.84 -3.80 -5.74
C MET A 96 -5.67 -4.63 -5.24
N ASP A 97 -5.63 -5.90 -5.67
CA ASP A 97 -4.53 -6.81 -5.39
C ASP A 97 -3.66 -6.97 -6.66
N LYS A 98 -2.34 -7.03 -6.48
CA LYS A 98 -1.36 -7.17 -7.56
C LYS A 98 -0.33 -8.22 -7.20
N ASP A 99 -0.22 -9.26 -8.01
CA ASP A 99 0.76 -10.32 -7.86
C ASP A 99 1.93 -10.14 -8.84
N ILE A 100 3.16 -10.27 -8.33
CA ILE A 100 4.38 -10.18 -9.12
C ILE A 100 5.25 -11.39 -8.79
N ILE A 101 5.64 -12.15 -9.82
CA ILE A 101 6.65 -13.21 -9.72
C ILE A 101 7.98 -12.63 -10.18
N HIS A 102 8.98 -12.63 -9.30
CA HIS A 102 10.30 -12.08 -9.59
C HIS A 102 11.42 -12.99 -9.08
N VAL A 103 12.50 -13.09 -9.85
CA VAL A 103 13.73 -13.80 -9.46
C VAL A 103 14.79 -12.74 -9.16
N SER A 104 15.07 -12.54 -7.87
CA SER A 104 16.09 -11.60 -7.42
C SER A 104 17.46 -12.28 -7.32
N THR A 105 18.51 -11.54 -7.66
CA THR A 105 19.91 -11.92 -7.38
C THR A 105 20.45 -11.21 -6.13
N SER A 106 19.64 -10.35 -5.51
CA SER A 106 19.94 -9.56 -4.33
C SER A 106 19.18 -10.08 -3.11
N ASP A 107 19.79 -9.95 -1.94
CA ASP A 107 19.17 -10.26 -0.63
C ASP A 107 18.14 -9.19 -0.20
N TYR A 108 18.10 -8.06 -0.92
CA TYR A 108 17.14 -6.98 -0.71
C TYR A 108 16.30 -6.74 -1.96
N ILE A 109 15.03 -6.48 -1.74
CA ILE A 109 14.07 -6.07 -2.76
C ILE A 109 13.52 -4.72 -2.37
N TYR A 110 13.65 -3.75 -3.28
CA TYR A 110 13.04 -2.44 -3.12
C TYR A 110 11.69 -2.41 -3.84
N VAL A 111 10.64 -1.97 -3.15
CA VAL A 111 9.32 -1.75 -3.73
C VAL A 111 9.04 -0.26 -3.68
N PHE A 112 8.81 0.36 -4.83
CA PHE A 112 8.47 1.77 -4.91
C PHE A 112 7.06 1.96 -5.45
N VAL A 113 6.28 2.80 -4.77
CA VAL A 113 4.98 3.29 -5.24
C VAL A 113 5.14 4.77 -5.56
N VAL A 114 5.01 5.13 -6.83
CA VAL A 114 5.27 6.49 -7.31
C VAL A 114 4.01 7.04 -7.94
N ARG A 115 3.63 8.29 -7.64
CA ARG A 115 2.49 8.92 -8.33
C ARG A 115 2.80 9.02 -9.82
N SER A 116 1.96 8.42 -10.67
CA SER A 116 2.14 8.49 -12.12
C SER A 116 2.03 9.94 -12.57
N LYS A 117 2.97 10.38 -13.40
CA LYS A 117 2.83 11.68 -14.06
C LYS A 117 1.69 11.55 -15.07
N LYS A 118 0.73 12.48 -15.05
CA LYS A 118 -0.22 12.59 -16.16
C LYS A 118 0.59 12.70 -17.47
N PRO A 119 0.21 12.00 -18.55
CA PRO A 119 0.72 12.37 -19.86
C PRO A 119 0.36 13.84 -20.08
N ILE A 120 1.35 14.64 -20.49
CA ILE A 120 1.12 16.01 -20.97
C ILE A 120 0.32 15.93 -22.27
#